data_AF-A0A9E0NJQ4-F1
#
_entry.id   AF-A0A9E0NJQ4-F1
#
_cell.length_a   1.000
_cell.length_b   1.000
_cell.length_c   1.000
_cell.angle_alpha   90.00
_cell.angle_beta   90.00
_cell.angle_gamma   90.00
#
_symmetry.space_group_name_H-M   'P 1'
#
loop_
_entity.id
_entity.type
_entity.pdbx_description
1 polymer ?
#
loop_
_entity_poly.entity_id
_entity_poly.type
_entity_poly.pdbx_seq_one_letter_code
_entity_poly.pdbx_strand_id
1 'polypeptide(L)' 'MRDGVKLAANVYRPAGNGPWPVVVSRTPYLKDGRPDRADSKLQLDANAKRYTDAGYVFVLQDT' A
#
# COMPACT_ATOMS: atom_id res chain seq x y z
N MET A 1 5.16 10.64 12.53
CA MET A 1 5.49 11.94 11.89
C MET A 1 6.36 12.74 12.87
N ARG A 2 7.09 13.76 12.40
CA ARG A 2 8.04 14.51 13.26
C ARG A 2 7.37 15.19 14.47
N ASP A 3 6.07 15.42 14.35
CA ASP A 3 5.16 16.03 15.32
C ASP A 3 4.46 15.00 16.23
N GLY A 4 4.82 13.72 16.16
CA GLY A 4 4.23 12.64 16.96
C GLY A 4 2.95 12.02 16.39
N VAL A 5 2.37 12.57 15.31
CA VAL A 5 1.19 11.97 14.66
C VAL A 5 1.54 10.62 14.05
N LYS A 6 0.68 9.62 14.23
CA LYS A 6 0.81 8.28 13.65
C LYS A 6 -0.10 8.17 12.43
N LEU A 7 0.47 7.77 11.29
CA LEU A 7 -0.26 7.52 10.06
C LEU A 7 -0.31 6.02 9.81
N ALA A 8 -1.46 5.53 9.37
CA ALA A 8 -1.66 4.12 9.08
C ALA A 8 -1.13 3.79 7.68
N ALA A 9 -0.50 2.62 7.53
CA ALA A 9 0.05 2.15 6.25
C ALA A 9 -0.15 0.65 6.08
N ASN A 10 -0.49 0.23 4.87
CA ASN A 10 -0.43 -1.15 4.43
C ASN A 10 0.90 -1.37 3.70
N VAL A 11 1.63 -2.43 4.08
CA VAL A 11 2.92 -2.78 3.50
C VAL A 11 2.81 -4.13 2.80
N TYR A 12 2.86 -4.11 1.48
CA TYR A 12 2.83 -5.30 0.62
C TYR A 12 4.24 -5.62 0.17
N ARG A 13 4.66 -6.89 0.34
CA ARG A 13 6.04 -7.32 0.03
C ARG A 13 6.02 -8.50 -0.93
N PRO A 14 7.01 -8.60 -1.84
CA PRO A 14 7.23 -9.83 -2.60
C PRO A 14 7.46 -11.02 -1.67
N ALA A 15 7.21 -12.24 -2.18
CA ALA A 15 7.63 -13.45 -1.48
C ALA A 15 9.16 -13.60 -1.50
N GLY A 16 9.70 -14.32 -0.52
CA GLY A 16 11.14 -14.57 -0.38
C GLY A 16 11.83 -13.64 0.62
N ASN A 17 13.16 -13.55 0.52
CA ASN A 17 13.98 -12.72 1.40
C ASN A 17 14.59 -11.57 0.59
N GLY A 18 14.36 -10.33 1.02
CA GLY A 18 14.85 -9.11 0.37
C GLY A 18 16.38 -8.89 0.52
N PRO A 19 16.87 -7.66 0.29
CA PRO A 19 16.14 -6.40 0.20
C PRO A 19 15.47 -6.16 -1.15
N TRP A 20 14.39 -5.36 -1.14
CA TRP A 20 13.68 -4.92 -2.36
C TRP A 20 13.58 -3.40 -2.40
N PRO A 21 13.57 -2.79 -3.60
CA PRO A 21 13.20 -1.39 -3.77
C PRO A 21 11.76 -1.15 -3.28
N VAL A 22 11.50 0.07 -2.79
CA VAL A 22 10.21 0.45 -2.20
C VAL A 22 9.54 1.53 -3.03
N VAL A 23 8.28 1.31 -3.39
CA VAL A 23 7.38 2.34 -3.96
C VAL A 23 6.39 2.75 -2.88
N VAL A 24 6.28 4.05 -2.63
CA VAL A 24 5.36 4.61 -1.62
C VAL A 24 4.30 5.44 -2.30
N SER A 25 3.03 5.16 -1.97
CA SER A 25 1.88 5.98 -2.33
C SER A 25 1.19 6.47 -1.07
N ARG A 26 0.90 7.77 -1.02
CA ARG A 26 0.14 8.40 0.07
C ARG A 26 -1.19 8.86 -0.50
N THR A 27 -2.28 8.47 0.13
CA THR A 27 -3.62 8.72 -0.38
C THR A 27 -4.54 9.28 0.71
N PRO A 28 -5.38 10.29 0.39
CA PRO A 28 -6.48 10.72 1.26
C PRO A 28 -7.72 9.84 1.09
N TYR A 29 -7.65 8.77 0.29
CA TYR A 29 -8.80 8.01 -0.17
C TYR A 29 -8.87 6.57 0.38
N LEU A 30 -8.56 6.41 1.67
CA LEU A 30 -8.60 5.16 2.45
C LEU A 30 -7.71 4.05 1.85
N LYS A 31 -6.59 3.75 2.51
CA LYS A 31 -5.67 2.68 2.13
C LYS A 31 -6.30 1.27 2.11
N ASP A 32 -7.43 1.08 2.79
CA ASP A 32 -8.13 -0.21 2.91
C ASP A 32 -9.24 -0.40 1.87
N GLY A 33 -9.40 0.57 0.96
CA GLY A 33 -10.53 0.66 0.05
C GLY A 33 -11.67 1.46 0.67
N ARG A 34 -12.51 2.04 -0.18
CA ARG A 34 -13.66 2.80 0.29
C ARG A 34 -14.89 1.90 0.46
N PRO A 35 -15.61 2.00 1.60
CA PRO A 35 -16.77 1.14 1.86
C PRO A 35 -17.96 1.43 0.93
N ASP A 36 -18.03 2.63 0.36
CA ASP A 36 -19.05 3.04 -0.62
C ASP A 36 -18.78 2.52 -2.03
N ARG A 37 -17.65 1.83 -2.27
CA ARG A 37 -17.26 1.28 -3.57
C ARG A 37 -16.81 -0.17 -3.43
N ALA A 38 -17.70 -1.09 -3.79
CA ALA A 38 -17.57 -2.53 -3.56
C ALA A 38 -16.25 -3.13 -4.08
N ASP A 39 -15.72 -2.60 -5.18
CA ASP A 39 -14.55 -3.07 -5.91
C ASP A 39 -13.25 -2.31 -5.56
N SER A 40 -13.33 -1.26 -4.75
CA SER A 40 -12.17 -0.40 -4.44
C SER A 40 -11.03 -1.16 -3.76
N LYS A 41 -11.33 -2.03 -2.79
CA LYS A 41 -10.31 -2.85 -2.13
C LYS A 41 -9.65 -3.84 -3.10
N LEU A 42 -10.45 -4.49 -3.95
CA LEU A 42 -9.93 -5.42 -4.96
C LEU A 42 -8.98 -4.73 -5.94
N GLN A 43 -9.30 -3.51 -6.37
CA GLN A 43 -8.43 -2.73 -7.24
C GLN A 43 -7.12 -2.32 -6.55
N LEU A 44 -7.16 -1.94 -5.27
CA LEU A 44 -5.95 -1.63 -4.50
C LEU A 44 -5.07 -2.87 -4.32
N ASP A 45 -5.67 -4.02 -4.00
CA ASP A 45 -4.95 -5.28 -3.86
C ASP A 45 -4.32 -5.71 -5.21
N ALA A 46 -5.02 -5.53 -6.33
CA ALA A 46 -4.47 -5.79 -7.67
C ALA A 46 -3.28 -4.87 -8.01
N ASN A 47 -3.36 -3.59 -7.65
CA ASN A 47 -2.24 -2.65 -7.80
C ASN A 47 -1.04 -3.06 -6.94
N ALA A 48 -1.26 -3.42 -5.68
CA ALA A 48 -0.20 -3.91 -4.80
C ALA A 48 0.44 -5.20 -5.33
N LYS A 49 -0.37 -6.12 -5.87
CA LYS A 49 0.11 -7.34 -6.50
C LYS A 49 1.02 -7.05 -7.69
N ARG A 50 0.65 -6.09 -8.55
CA ARG A 50 1.48 -5.68 -9.69
C ARG A 50 2.89 -5.24 -9.27
N TYR A 51 3.03 -4.48 -8.19
CA TYR A 51 4.34 -4.07 -7.68
C TYR A 51 5.12 -5.23 -7.06
N THR A 52 4.44 -6.06 -6.25
CA THR A 52 5.09 -7.19 -5.59
C THR A 52 5.53 -8.27 -6.57
N ASP A 53 4.75 -8.54 -7.62
CA ASP A 53 5.15 -9.42 -8.74
C ASP A 53 6.38 -8.87 -9.50
N ALA A 54 6.54 -7.55 -9.56
CA ALA A 54 7.68 -6.88 -10.18
C ALA A 54 8.91 -6.76 -9.24
N GLY A 55 8.86 -7.34 -8.04
CA GLY A 55 9.97 -7.33 -7.08
C GLY A 55 10.09 -6.05 -6.25
N TYR A 56 9.02 -5.26 -6.13
CA TYR A 56 8.98 -4.06 -5.29
C TYR A 56 8.16 -4.30 -4.02
N VAL A 57 8.58 -3.70 -2.90
CA VAL A 57 7.65 -3.42 -1.80
C VAL A 57 6.75 -2.27 -2.22
N PHE A 58 5.45 -2.41 -1.99
CA PHE A 58 4.49 -1.32 -2.17
C PHE A 58 3.90 -0.91 -0.83
N VAL A 59 4.00 0.38 -0.52
CA VAL A 59 3.45 0.97 0.71
C VAL A 59 2.30 1.90 0.34
N LEU A 60 1.12 1.64 0.88
CA LEU A 60 -0.04 2.51 0.74
C LEU A 60 -0.39 3.11 2.11
N GLN A 61 -0.25 4.42 2.23
CA GLN A 61 -0.40 5.13 3.50
C GLN A 61 -1.55 6.14 3.44
N ASP A 62 -2.35 6.20 4.50
CA ASP A 62 -3.29 7.31 4.69
C ASP A 62 -2.53 8.62 4.95
N THR A 63 -3.03 9.73 4.40
CA THR A 63 -2.53 11.08 4.67
C THR A 63 -3.20 11.72 5.87
#